data_AF-A0A966KAE0-F1
#
_entry.id   AF-A0A966KAE0-F1
#
_cell.length_a   1.000
_cell.length_b   1.000
_cell.length_c   1.000
_cell.angle_alpha   90.00
_cell.angle_beta   90.00
_cell.angle_gamma   90.00
#
_symmetry.space_group_name_H-M   'P 1'
#
loop_
_entity.id
_entity.type
_entity.pdbx_description
1 polymer ?
#
loop_
_entity_poly.entity_id
_entity_poly.type
_entity_poly.pdbx_seq_one_letter_code
_entity_poly.pdbx_strand_id
1 'polypeptide(L)'
;LCIPLGLLLAGLVYVLFRVNANEHDLIILIPPMAILAAFSLPILRRSVISFIDWFAMLSFTIIAVAIWLIWFAKTTGIPASTANNVARYIPGFEVQFSWITLVIALGITFLWLWVVQWRTSRAPKVIWRCLIISASGTTLMWVLLMTLWLPTINYAKTYRFVAERLVQAAPANATCIDTSNLGPAQLASFSYFTRLPLADNPTCPYVLTHNASTASAFSALHDKKLKLLWEDRRAADRDERLRLYEVIPE
;
A
#
# COMPACT_ATOMS: atom_id res chain seq x y z
N LEU A 1 22.82 22.22 10.47
CA LEU A 1 21.43 22.26 9.97
C LEU A 1 21.33 22.69 8.50
N CYS A 2 22.10 23.68 8.04
CA CYS A 2 21.98 24.20 6.66
C CYS A 2 22.26 23.15 5.57
N ILE A 3 23.25 22.27 5.76
CA ILE A 3 23.58 21.21 4.80
C ILE A 3 22.42 20.21 4.62
N PRO A 4 21.90 19.54 5.68
CA PRO A 4 20.79 18.59 5.51
C PRO A 4 19.49 19.28 5.08
N LEU A 5 19.26 20.54 5.49
CA LEU A 5 18.13 21.33 4.99
C LEU A 5 18.26 21.62 3.48
N GLY A 6 19.45 21.98 3.02
CA GLY A 6 19.73 22.21 1.60
C GLY A 6 19.52 20.94 0.77
N LEU A 7 19.99 19.78 1.27
CA LEU A 7 19.76 18.49 0.63
C LEU A 7 18.27 18.12 0.56
N LEU A 8 17.52 18.39 1.64
CA LEU A 8 16.07 18.17 1.66
C LEU A 8 15.35 19.05 0.64
N LEU A 9 15.66 20.34 0.60
CA LEU A 9 15.06 21.29 -0.34
C LEU A 9 15.42 20.95 -1.79
N ALA A 10 16.69 20.63 -2.05
CA ALA A 10 17.14 20.21 -3.38
C ALA A 10 16.45 18.91 -3.83
N GLY A 11 16.30 17.92 -2.94
CA GLY A 11 15.56 16.70 -3.22
C GLY A 11 14.09 16.96 -3.50
N LEU A 12 13.43 17.84 -2.73
CA LEU A 12 12.03 18.21 -2.96
C LEU A 12 11.87 18.91 -4.32
N VAL A 13 12.75 19.85 -4.65
CA VAL A 13 12.77 20.50 -5.97
C VAL A 13 12.97 19.46 -7.06
N TYR A 14 13.93 18.54 -6.91
CA TYR A 14 14.17 17.47 -7.88
C TYR A 14 12.91 16.62 -8.13
N VAL A 15 12.20 16.23 -7.08
CA VAL A 15 10.95 15.44 -7.21
C VAL A 15 9.82 16.26 -7.82
N LEU A 16 9.68 17.55 -7.48
CA LEU A 16 8.63 18.42 -8.02
C LEU A 16 8.76 18.67 -9.53
N PHE A 17 9.98 18.72 -10.06
CA PHE A 17 10.22 18.93 -11.50
C PHE A 17 10.20 17.63 -12.32
N ARG A 18 9.93 16.47 -11.70
CA ARG A 18 9.79 15.20 -12.42
C ARG A 18 8.41 15.11 -13.08
N VAL A 19 8.42 15.01 -14.41
CA VAL A 19 7.20 14.81 -15.23
C VAL A 19 6.46 13.52 -14.83
N ASN A 20 7.21 12.46 -14.51
CA ASN A 20 6.68 11.19 -14.01
C ASN A 20 7.19 10.95 -12.58
N ALA A 21 6.72 11.75 -11.63
CA ALA A 21 7.07 11.56 -10.22
C ALA A 21 6.52 10.22 -9.71
N ASN A 22 7.39 9.40 -9.13
CA ASN A 22 7.00 8.14 -8.50
C ASN A 22 7.24 8.20 -6.99
N GLU A 23 6.46 7.47 -6.20
CA GLU A 23 6.57 7.45 -4.73
C GLU A 23 7.98 7.05 -4.26
N HIS A 24 8.66 6.18 -5.04
CA HIS A 24 10.04 5.77 -4.78
C HIS A 24 11.06 6.92 -4.84
N ASP A 25 10.79 7.97 -5.62
CA ASP A 25 11.70 9.11 -5.73
C ASP A 25 11.79 9.87 -4.40
N LEU A 26 10.78 9.77 -3.53
CA LEU A 26 10.76 10.41 -2.20
C LEU A 26 11.70 9.73 -1.19
N ILE A 27 12.18 8.51 -1.46
CA ILE A 27 13.09 7.78 -0.56
C ILE A 27 14.40 8.56 -0.35
N ILE A 28 14.83 9.36 -1.34
CA ILE A 28 16.02 10.19 -1.25
C ILE A 28 15.92 11.28 -0.16
N LEU A 29 14.70 11.62 0.27
CA LEU A 29 14.45 12.63 1.30
C LEU A 29 14.63 12.07 2.73
N ILE A 30 14.66 10.74 2.90
CA ILE A 30 14.70 10.11 4.23
C ILE A 30 16.00 10.46 4.98
N PRO A 31 17.21 10.34 4.41
CA PRO A 31 18.44 10.67 5.13
C PRO A 31 18.51 12.12 5.64
N PRO A 32 18.26 13.16 4.82
CA PRO A 32 18.31 14.54 5.34
C PRO A 32 17.21 14.80 6.38
N MET A 33 16.02 14.22 6.24
CA MET A 33 14.97 14.31 7.27
C MET A 33 15.41 13.68 8.60
N ALA A 34 16.03 12.50 8.58
CA ALA A 34 16.51 11.83 9.78
C ALA A 34 17.59 12.65 10.51
N ILE A 35 18.51 13.25 9.74
CA ILE A 35 19.55 14.14 10.29
C ILE A 35 18.92 15.37 10.93
N LEU A 36 17.97 16.04 10.26
CA LEU A 36 17.27 17.20 10.81
C LEU A 36 16.48 16.84 12.08
N ALA A 37 15.81 15.69 12.09
CA ALA A 37 15.09 15.19 13.26
C ALA A 37 16.03 14.98 14.46
N ALA A 38 17.17 14.33 14.27
CA ALA A 38 18.15 14.10 15.34
C ALA A 38 18.70 15.41 15.92
N PHE A 39 19.06 16.38 15.07
CA PHE A 39 19.59 17.68 15.52
C PHE A 39 18.52 18.62 16.10
N SER A 40 17.24 18.35 15.88
CA SER A 40 16.15 19.13 16.48
C SER A 40 15.91 18.81 17.96
N LEU A 41 16.24 17.60 18.41
CA LEU A 41 15.97 17.13 19.78
C LEU A 41 16.54 18.03 20.89
N PRO A 42 17.78 18.58 20.79
CA PRO A 42 18.32 19.47 21.82
C PRO A 42 17.68 20.87 21.83
N ILE A 43 17.06 21.27 20.71
CA ILE A 43 16.51 22.62 20.50
C ILE A 43 15.06 22.71 21.04
N LEU A 44 14.35 21.58 21.06
CA LEU A 44 12.95 21.55 21.49
C LEU A 44 12.77 21.84 22.99
N ARG A 45 11.75 22.64 23.30
CA ARG A 45 11.31 22.85 24.69
C ARG A 45 10.86 21.52 25.27
N ARG A 46 11.23 21.27 26.54
CA ARG A 46 10.86 20.04 27.26
C ARG A 46 9.36 19.77 27.29
N SER A 47 8.52 20.82 27.30
CA SER A 47 7.05 20.69 27.23
C SER A 47 6.57 20.10 25.90
N VAL A 48 7.15 20.54 24.78
CA VAL A 48 6.80 20.06 23.43
C VAL A 48 7.20 18.60 23.27
N ILE A 49 8.42 18.23 23.72
CA ILE A 49 8.88 16.83 23.71
C ILE A 49 7.90 15.96 24.50
N SER A 50 7.55 16.36 25.73
CA SER A 50 6.62 15.57 26.55
C SER A 50 5.21 15.46 25.95
N PHE A 51 4.76 16.46 25.19
CA PHE A 51 3.47 16.42 24.51
C PHE A 51 3.49 15.43 23.33
N ILE A 52 4.52 15.52 22.48
CA ILE A 52 4.72 14.60 21.35
C ILE A 52 4.79 13.15 21.83
N ASP A 53 5.51 12.90 22.93
CA ASP A 53 5.65 11.55 23.51
C ASP A 53 4.30 10.95 23.90
N TRP A 54 3.49 11.70 24.64
CA TRP A 54 2.17 11.24 25.06
C TRP A 54 1.24 11.04 23.87
N PHE A 55 1.27 11.96 22.90
CA PHE A 55 0.47 11.84 21.69
C PHE A 55 0.85 10.59 20.88
N ALA A 56 2.14 10.36 20.66
CA ALA A 56 2.65 9.17 19.98
C ALA A 56 2.25 7.90 20.73
N MET A 57 2.47 7.86 22.05
CA MET A 57 2.15 6.72 22.89
C MET A 57 0.65 6.36 22.86
N LEU A 58 -0.24 7.36 23.00
CA LEU A 58 -1.68 7.16 22.94
C LEU A 58 -2.13 6.71 21.54
N SER A 59 -1.68 7.41 20.49
CA SER A 59 -2.09 7.10 19.11
C SER A 59 -1.64 5.72 18.68
N PHE A 60 -0.37 5.34 18.88
CA PHE A 60 0.12 4.00 18.53
C PHE A 60 -0.56 2.90 19.34
N THR A 61 -0.89 3.13 20.62
CA THR A 61 -1.62 2.15 21.43
C THR A 61 -3.05 1.98 20.95
N ILE A 62 -3.76 3.07 20.65
CA ILE A 62 -5.13 3.00 20.11
C ILE A 62 -5.14 2.26 18.77
N ILE A 63 -4.20 2.57 17.88
CA ILE A 63 -4.10 1.90 16.57
C ILE A 63 -3.73 0.42 16.74
N ALA A 64 -2.79 0.07 17.64
CA ALA A 64 -2.42 -1.32 17.93
C ALA A 64 -3.64 -2.12 18.40
N VAL A 65 -4.43 -1.56 19.32
CA VAL A 65 -5.66 -2.19 19.81
C VAL A 65 -6.66 -2.36 18.68
N ALA A 66 -6.85 -1.35 17.82
CA ALA A 66 -7.74 -1.45 16.67
C ALA A 66 -7.29 -2.56 15.68
N ILE A 67 -5.99 -2.66 15.40
CA ILE A 67 -5.42 -3.72 14.55
C ILE A 67 -5.73 -5.11 15.13
N TRP A 68 -5.52 -5.30 16.44
CA TRP A 68 -5.83 -6.55 17.13
C TRP A 68 -7.34 -6.86 17.12
N LEU A 69 -8.19 -5.87 17.39
CA LEU A 69 -9.65 -6.05 17.38
C LEU A 69 -10.17 -6.45 15.99
N ILE A 70 -9.68 -5.80 14.93
CA ILE A 70 -10.08 -6.14 13.56
C ILE A 70 -9.56 -7.53 13.17
N TRP A 71 -8.31 -7.85 13.50
CA TRP A 71 -7.76 -9.18 13.23
C TRP A 71 -8.50 -10.28 14.00
N PHE A 72 -8.85 -10.03 15.27
CA PHE A 72 -9.62 -10.96 16.10
C PHE A 72 -11.03 -11.14 15.54
N ALA A 73 -11.72 -10.06 15.16
CA ALA A 73 -13.03 -10.14 14.52
C ALA A 73 -13.00 -10.87 13.18
N LYS A 74 -11.95 -10.66 12.37
CA LYS A 74 -11.75 -11.36 11.10
C LYS A 74 -11.53 -12.86 11.31
N THR A 75 -10.77 -13.26 12.33
CA THR A 75 -10.39 -14.66 12.57
C THR A 75 -11.48 -15.47 13.28
N THR A 76 -12.16 -14.86 14.25
CA THR A 76 -13.18 -15.55 15.08
C THR A 76 -14.62 -15.24 14.67
N GLY A 77 -14.85 -14.18 13.91
CA GLY A 77 -16.20 -13.68 13.57
C GLY A 77 -16.83 -12.80 14.65
N ILE A 78 -16.16 -12.55 15.78
CA ILE A 78 -16.70 -11.79 16.92
C ILE A 78 -15.84 -10.53 17.15
N PRO A 79 -16.42 -9.31 17.21
CA PRO A 79 -17.84 -8.96 17.08
C PRO A 79 -18.35 -9.05 15.63
N ALA A 80 -19.60 -9.48 15.47
CA ALA A 80 -20.23 -9.70 14.16
C ALA A 80 -20.31 -8.43 13.30
N SER A 81 -20.46 -7.25 13.90
CA SER A 81 -20.48 -5.97 13.19
C SER A 81 -19.15 -5.70 12.46
N THR A 82 -18.03 -5.86 13.17
CA THR A 82 -16.69 -5.68 12.60
C THR A 82 -16.38 -6.75 11.56
N ALA A 83 -16.74 -8.01 11.82
CA ALA A 83 -16.54 -9.11 10.87
C ALA A 83 -17.33 -8.88 9.57
N ASN A 84 -18.60 -8.47 9.66
CA ASN A 84 -19.42 -8.16 8.49
C ASN A 84 -18.89 -6.95 7.71
N ASN A 85 -18.39 -5.92 8.40
CA ASN A 85 -17.76 -4.79 7.74
C ASN A 85 -16.51 -5.21 6.97
N VAL A 86 -15.64 -6.04 7.56
CA VAL A 86 -14.45 -6.57 6.87
C VAL A 86 -14.85 -7.41 5.65
N ALA A 87 -15.83 -8.30 5.78
CA ALA A 87 -16.33 -9.11 4.67
C ALA A 87 -16.94 -8.26 3.54
N ARG A 88 -17.54 -7.11 3.86
CA ARG A 88 -18.08 -6.15 2.87
C ARG A 88 -16.98 -5.45 2.07
N TYR A 89 -15.85 -5.15 2.68
CA TYR A 89 -14.70 -4.52 2.03
C TYR A 89 -13.84 -5.52 1.26
N ILE A 90 -13.71 -6.74 1.77
CA ILE A 90 -12.81 -7.75 1.23
C ILE A 90 -13.59 -9.06 1.03
N PRO A 91 -14.46 -9.12 0.01
CA PRO A 91 -15.33 -10.28 -0.19
C PRO A 91 -14.50 -11.48 -0.66
N GLY A 92 -14.83 -12.67 -0.13
CA GLY A 92 -14.17 -13.93 -0.48
C GLY A 92 -12.79 -14.13 0.15
N PHE A 93 -12.35 -13.26 1.06
CA PHE A 93 -11.10 -13.47 1.78
C PHE A 93 -11.23 -14.61 2.80
N GLU A 94 -10.42 -15.64 2.62
CA GLU A 94 -10.26 -16.71 3.60
C GLU A 94 -9.14 -16.41 4.59
N VAL A 95 -9.41 -16.68 5.87
CA VAL A 95 -8.48 -16.38 6.95
C VAL A 95 -7.30 -17.35 6.92
N GLN A 96 -6.13 -16.84 6.55
CA GLN A 96 -4.87 -17.56 6.69
C GLN A 96 -4.29 -17.30 8.07
N PHE A 97 -4.27 -18.33 8.92
CA PHE A 97 -3.72 -18.26 10.28
C PHE A 97 -2.35 -18.93 10.34
N SER A 98 -1.35 -18.22 10.86
CA SER A 98 -0.01 -18.73 11.11
C SER A 98 0.38 -18.51 12.56
N TRP A 99 0.77 -19.59 13.24
CA TRP A 99 1.23 -19.54 14.63
C TRP A 99 2.49 -18.68 14.79
N ILE A 100 3.39 -18.73 13.81
CA ILE A 100 4.65 -17.98 13.84
C ILE A 100 4.37 -16.47 13.81
N THR A 101 3.47 -16.02 12.92
CA THR A 101 3.13 -14.59 12.83
C THR A 101 2.40 -14.12 14.08
N LEU A 102 1.56 -14.96 14.70
CA LEU A 102 0.91 -14.66 15.97
C LEU A 102 1.93 -14.49 17.11
N VAL A 103 2.89 -15.39 17.25
CA VAL A 103 3.92 -15.31 18.32
C VAL A 103 4.76 -14.05 18.15
N ILE A 104 5.16 -13.70 16.93
CA ILE A 104 5.89 -12.46 16.65
C ILE A 104 5.02 -11.23 17.00
N ALA A 105 3.74 -11.23 16.62
CA ALA A 105 2.81 -10.14 16.91
C ALA A 105 2.59 -9.94 18.42
N LEU A 106 2.47 -11.04 19.18
CA LEU A 106 2.38 -10.99 20.64
C LEU A 106 3.68 -10.49 21.26
N GLY A 107 4.84 -10.95 20.77
CA GLY A 107 6.15 -10.52 21.24
C GLY A 107 6.38 -9.02 21.06
N ILE A 108 6.06 -8.46 19.88
CA ILE A 108 6.20 -7.01 19.65
C ILE A 108 5.19 -6.20 20.48
N THR A 109 3.98 -6.72 20.69
CA THR A 109 2.97 -6.07 21.54
C THR A 109 3.43 -6.04 23.00
N PHE A 110 4.04 -7.12 23.49
CA PHE A 110 4.63 -7.16 24.84
C PHE A 110 5.79 -6.17 24.99
N LEU A 111 6.69 -6.10 24.00
CA LEU A 111 7.77 -5.11 23.99
C LEU A 111 7.22 -3.67 24.04
N TRP A 112 6.13 -3.40 23.32
CA TRP A 112 5.46 -2.10 23.40
C TRP A 112 4.89 -1.81 24.78
N LEU A 113 4.19 -2.76 25.41
CA LEU A 113 3.67 -2.60 26.76
C LEU A 113 4.81 -2.36 27.78
N TRP A 114 5.96 -2.99 27.58
CA TRP A 114 7.16 -2.73 28.38
C TRP A 114 7.70 -1.31 28.18
N VAL A 115 7.74 -0.80 26.95
CA VAL A 115 8.09 0.61 26.66
C VAL A 115 7.10 1.57 27.30
N VAL A 116 5.80 1.26 27.23
CA VAL A 116 4.72 2.02 27.85
C VAL A 116 4.89 2.09 29.38
N GLN A 117 5.16 0.94 30.01
CA GLN A 117 5.41 0.85 31.44
C GLN A 117 6.68 1.61 31.84
N TRP A 118 7.75 1.45 31.07
CA TRP A 118 9.01 2.17 31.26
C TRP A 118 8.81 3.69 31.22
N ARG A 119 7.99 4.20 30.27
CA ARG A 119 7.61 5.60 30.24
C ARG A 119 6.86 5.96 31.54
N THR A 120 5.82 5.23 31.92
CA THR A 120 5.01 5.59 33.11
C THR A 120 5.78 5.52 34.43
N SER A 121 6.90 4.80 34.47
CA SER A 121 7.78 4.72 35.63
C SER A 121 8.53 6.03 35.90
N ARG A 122 8.90 6.27 37.17
CA ARG A 122 9.64 7.46 37.65
C ARG A 122 11.12 7.50 37.23
N ALA A 123 11.48 6.86 36.12
CA ALA A 123 12.85 6.81 35.62
C ALA A 123 13.37 8.22 35.23
N PRO A 124 14.70 8.49 35.31
CA PRO A 124 15.29 9.80 35.03
C PRO A 124 15.06 10.26 33.59
N LYS A 125 14.64 11.53 33.44
CA LYS A 125 14.23 12.15 32.16
C LYS A 125 15.42 12.25 31.18
N VAL A 126 15.52 11.31 30.23
CA VAL A 126 16.51 11.36 29.14
C VAL A 126 15.91 12.03 27.89
N ILE A 127 16.72 12.81 27.18
CA ILE A 127 16.30 13.62 26.02
C ILE A 127 15.80 12.75 24.85
N TRP A 128 16.31 11.53 24.75
CA TRP A 128 16.04 10.59 23.65
C TRP A 128 14.75 9.78 23.81
N ARG A 129 13.96 10.02 24.89
CA ARG A 129 12.70 9.30 25.16
C ARG A 129 11.70 9.41 24.02
N CYS A 130 11.51 10.62 23.49
CA CYS A 130 10.62 10.88 22.37
C CYS A 130 10.93 10.05 21.15
N LEU A 131 12.22 10.01 20.81
CA LEU A 131 12.73 9.25 19.68
C LEU A 131 12.45 7.75 19.86
N ILE A 132 12.73 7.21 21.05
CA ILE A 132 12.53 5.79 21.34
C ILE A 132 11.05 5.42 21.26
N ILE A 133 10.14 6.21 21.87
CA ILE A 133 8.70 5.94 21.85
C ILE A 133 8.15 6.03 20.42
N SER A 134 8.55 7.04 19.66
CA SER A 134 8.08 7.22 18.29
C SER A 134 8.60 6.12 17.35
N ALA A 135 9.89 5.76 17.48
CA ALA A 135 10.50 4.69 16.69
C ALA A 135 9.89 3.33 17.05
N SER A 136 9.76 3.01 18.34
CA SER A 136 9.16 1.75 18.79
C SER A 136 7.67 1.63 18.44
N GLY A 137 6.93 2.74 18.46
CA GLY A 137 5.54 2.76 18.03
C GLY A 137 5.41 2.53 16.52
N THR A 138 6.29 3.13 15.73
CA THR A 138 6.35 2.91 14.28
C THR A 138 6.75 1.46 13.95
N THR A 139 7.73 0.89 14.65
CA THR A 139 8.11 -0.52 14.45
C THR A 139 7.02 -1.48 14.91
N LEU A 140 6.31 -1.19 16.00
CA LEU A 140 5.12 -1.94 16.41
C LEU A 140 4.08 -1.96 15.29
N MET A 141 3.71 -0.78 14.76
CA MET A 141 2.73 -0.68 13.67
C MET A 141 3.16 -1.50 12.46
N TRP A 142 4.43 -1.36 12.05
CA TRP A 142 4.96 -2.08 10.90
C TRP A 142 4.93 -3.59 11.11
N VAL A 143 5.40 -4.09 12.25
CA VAL A 143 5.44 -5.54 12.54
C VAL A 143 4.03 -6.10 12.65
N LEU A 144 3.10 -5.43 13.34
CA LEU A 144 1.70 -5.87 13.40
C LEU A 144 1.07 -5.92 12.01
N LEU A 145 1.34 -4.92 11.17
CA LEU A 145 0.85 -4.89 9.79
C LEU A 145 1.42 -6.05 8.96
N MET A 146 2.74 -6.26 9.04
CA MET A 146 3.44 -7.32 8.28
C MET A 146 3.17 -8.74 8.79
N THR A 147 2.61 -8.90 9.98
CA THR A 147 2.29 -10.22 10.56
C THR A 147 0.80 -10.53 10.46
N LEU A 148 -0.05 -9.68 11.04
CA LEU A 148 -1.49 -9.93 11.19
C LEU A 148 -2.27 -9.53 9.92
N TRP A 149 -1.87 -8.43 9.28
CA TRP A 149 -2.62 -7.84 8.16
C TRP A 149 -2.07 -8.18 6.79
N LEU A 150 -0.82 -8.64 6.69
CA LEU A 150 -0.18 -8.93 5.40
C LEU A 150 -1.01 -9.85 4.48
N PRO A 151 -1.62 -10.96 4.96
CA PRO A 151 -2.45 -11.79 4.09
C PRO A 151 -3.69 -11.05 3.55
N THR A 152 -4.32 -10.23 4.41
CA THR A 152 -5.48 -9.42 4.04
C THR A 152 -5.11 -8.37 3.01
N ILE A 153 -3.99 -7.65 3.22
CA ILE A 153 -3.50 -6.63 2.31
C ILE A 153 -3.11 -7.25 0.97
N ASN A 154 -2.46 -8.41 1.00
CA ASN A 154 -2.06 -9.12 -0.21
C ASN A 154 -3.29 -9.53 -1.04
N TYR A 155 -4.32 -10.10 -0.41
CA TYR A 155 -5.57 -10.44 -1.09
C TYR A 155 -6.29 -9.21 -1.65
N ALA A 156 -6.32 -8.11 -0.90
CA ALA A 156 -6.97 -6.88 -1.37
C ALA A 156 -6.24 -6.24 -2.57
N LYS A 157 -4.91 -6.37 -2.63
CA LYS A 157 -4.09 -5.75 -3.69
C LYS A 157 -3.80 -6.65 -4.88
N THR A 158 -3.85 -7.98 -4.72
CA THR A 158 -3.42 -8.93 -5.77
C THR A 158 -4.31 -8.86 -7.02
N TYR A 159 -3.68 -8.97 -8.19
CA TYR A 159 -4.36 -9.13 -9.47
C TYR A 159 -4.50 -10.60 -9.90
N ARG A 160 -4.05 -11.57 -9.10
CA ARG A 160 -4.01 -13.00 -9.48
C ARG A 160 -5.35 -13.52 -10.00
N PHE A 161 -6.44 -13.30 -9.27
CA PHE A 161 -7.76 -13.80 -9.66
C PHE A 161 -8.32 -13.11 -10.91
N VAL A 162 -8.02 -11.82 -11.07
CA VAL A 162 -8.42 -11.05 -12.26
C VAL A 162 -7.60 -11.52 -13.47
N ALA A 163 -6.32 -11.79 -13.28
CA ALA A 163 -5.42 -12.32 -14.30
C ALA A 163 -5.87 -13.72 -14.77
N GLU A 164 -6.28 -14.60 -13.86
CA GLU A 164 -6.84 -15.92 -14.21
C GLU A 164 -8.10 -15.80 -15.08
N ARG A 165 -9.02 -14.88 -14.74
CA ARG A 165 -10.24 -14.63 -15.52
C ARG A 165 -9.94 -13.93 -16.85
N LEU A 166 -8.94 -13.06 -16.88
CA LEU A 166 -8.46 -12.43 -18.11
C LEU A 166 -7.91 -13.48 -19.09
N VAL A 167 -7.12 -14.45 -18.61
CA VAL A 167 -6.60 -15.54 -19.45
C VAL A 167 -7.74 -16.39 -20.04
N GLN A 168 -8.82 -16.60 -19.29
CA GLN A 168 -10.00 -17.32 -19.78
C GLN A 168 -10.82 -16.54 -20.80
N ALA A 169 -10.87 -15.21 -20.68
CA ALA A 169 -11.61 -14.34 -21.58
C ALA A 169 -10.80 -13.90 -22.81
N ALA A 170 -9.47 -13.93 -22.73
CA ALA A 170 -8.58 -13.59 -23.83
C ALA A 170 -8.70 -14.63 -24.96
N PRO A 171 -8.76 -14.20 -26.23
CA PRO A 171 -8.76 -15.10 -27.36
C PRO A 171 -7.51 -15.99 -27.37
N ALA A 172 -7.67 -17.30 -27.60
CA ALA A 172 -6.56 -18.25 -27.62
C ALA A 172 -5.48 -17.93 -28.69
N ASN A 173 -5.87 -17.20 -29.74
CA ASN A 173 -5.01 -16.78 -30.84
C ASN A 173 -4.52 -15.32 -30.68
N ALA A 174 -4.66 -14.72 -29.50
CA ALA A 174 -4.17 -13.36 -29.26
C ALA A 174 -2.65 -13.33 -29.47
N THR A 175 -2.19 -12.63 -30.51
CA THR A 175 -0.76 -12.46 -30.84
C THR A 175 -0.14 -11.28 -30.12
N CYS A 176 -0.93 -10.25 -29.82
CA CYS A 176 -0.49 -9.09 -29.05
C CYS A 176 -1.67 -8.40 -28.34
N ILE A 177 -1.43 -7.94 -27.12
CA ILE A 177 -2.33 -7.10 -26.33
C ILE A 177 -1.57 -5.82 -25.95
N ASP A 178 -2.08 -4.67 -26.38
CA ASP A 178 -1.55 -3.36 -26.01
C ASP A 178 -1.78 -3.08 -24.53
N THR A 179 -0.70 -2.74 -23.82
CA THR A 179 -0.72 -2.41 -22.40
C THR A 179 -0.27 -0.99 -22.06
N SER A 180 -0.10 -0.13 -23.08
CA SER A 180 0.43 1.23 -22.94
C SER A 180 -0.34 2.12 -21.95
N ASN A 181 -1.59 1.78 -21.64
CA ASN A 181 -2.47 2.54 -20.75
C ASN A 181 -2.63 1.94 -19.33
N LEU A 182 -1.84 0.92 -18.96
CA LEU A 182 -1.84 0.33 -17.62
C LEU A 182 -0.78 0.95 -16.72
N GLY A 183 -1.06 0.97 -15.41
CA GLY A 183 -0.05 1.33 -14.42
C GLY A 183 1.05 0.27 -14.32
N PRO A 184 2.28 0.65 -13.93
CA PRO A 184 3.42 -0.28 -13.86
C PRO A 184 3.17 -1.46 -12.91
N ALA A 185 2.44 -1.24 -11.81
CA ALA A 185 2.08 -2.30 -10.86
C ALA A 185 1.08 -3.31 -11.46
N GLN A 186 0.14 -2.86 -12.28
CA GLN A 186 -0.81 -3.74 -12.99
C GLN A 186 -0.07 -4.54 -14.05
N LEU A 187 0.73 -3.86 -14.88
CA LEU A 187 1.53 -4.50 -15.93
C LEU A 187 2.45 -5.58 -15.35
N ALA A 188 3.19 -5.27 -14.28
CA ALA A 188 4.06 -6.23 -13.60
C ALA A 188 3.28 -7.42 -13.01
N SER A 189 2.06 -7.18 -12.52
CA SER A 189 1.22 -8.25 -11.99
C SER A 189 0.69 -9.16 -13.11
N PHE A 190 0.21 -8.59 -14.21
CA PHE A 190 -0.27 -9.36 -15.35
C PHE A 190 0.86 -10.11 -16.05
N SER A 191 2.04 -9.52 -16.19
CA SER A 191 3.20 -10.23 -16.75
C SER A 191 3.67 -11.37 -15.85
N TYR A 192 3.47 -11.27 -14.53
CA TYR A 192 3.80 -12.34 -13.58
C TYR A 192 2.74 -13.47 -13.56
N PHE A 193 1.45 -13.12 -13.54
CA PHE A 193 0.35 -14.10 -13.41
C PHE A 193 -0.18 -14.65 -14.73
N THR A 194 0.08 -13.97 -15.85
CA THR A 194 -0.38 -14.39 -17.18
C THR A 194 0.79 -14.70 -18.09
N ARG A 195 0.56 -15.56 -19.09
CA ARG A 195 1.49 -15.78 -20.21
C ARG A 195 0.98 -15.14 -21.50
N LEU A 196 0.18 -14.07 -21.37
CA LEU A 196 -0.37 -13.34 -22.51
C LEU A 196 0.74 -12.53 -23.18
N PRO A 197 0.70 -12.34 -24.51
CA PRO A 197 1.66 -11.52 -25.23
C PRO A 197 1.33 -10.03 -25.02
N LEU A 198 1.73 -9.51 -23.87
CA LEU A 198 1.61 -8.10 -23.51
C LEU A 198 2.72 -7.31 -24.20
N ALA A 199 2.38 -6.20 -24.85
CA ALA A 199 3.35 -5.29 -25.44
C ALA A 199 2.85 -3.85 -25.37
N ASP A 200 3.77 -2.89 -25.38
CA ASP A 200 3.45 -1.48 -25.49
C ASP A 200 3.47 -1.09 -26.96
N ASN A 201 2.40 -1.46 -27.68
CA ASN A 201 2.28 -1.21 -29.11
C ASN A 201 0.81 -0.94 -29.52
N PRO A 202 0.50 0.28 -30.01
CA PRO A 202 -0.86 0.67 -30.38
C PRO A 202 -1.42 -0.03 -31.64
N THR A 203 -0.58 -0.78 -32.35
CA THR A 203 -0.99 -1.56 -33.53
C THR A 203 -1.58 -2.93 -33.18
N CYS A 204 -1.56 -3.32 -31.90
CA CYS A 204 -2.04 -4.63 -31.49
C CYS A 204 -3.56 -4.78 -31.68
N PRO A 205 -4.02 -6.00 -32.02
CA PRO A 205 -5.44 -6.29 -32.27
C PRO A 205 -6.28 -6.25 -30.99
N TYR A 206 -5.65 -6.32 -29.82
CA TYR A 206 -6.30 -6.24 -28.53
C TYR A 206 -5.68 -5.13 -27.70
N VAL A 207 -6.49 -4.48 -26.87
CA VAL A 207 -6.06 -3.38 -25.98
C VAL A 207 -6.62 -3.63 -24.59
N LEU A 208 -5.75 -3.57 -23.57
CA LEU A 208 -6.12 -3.69 -22.18
C LEU A 208 -6.05 -2.30 -21.52
N THR A 209 -7.19 -1.82 -20.99
CA THR A 209 -7.28 -0.50 -20.35
C THR A 209 -7.81 -0.57 -18.92
N HIS A 210 -7.55 0.48 -18.14
CA HIS A 210 -7.95 0.58 -16.73
C HIS A 210 -9.31 1.29 -16.52
N ASN A 211 -9.87 1.94 -17.55
CA ASN A 211 -11.19 2.57 -17.48
C ASN A 211 -11.81 2.79 -18.89
N ALA A 212 -13.05 3.28 -18.90
CA ALA A 212 -13.78 3.64 -20.12
C ALA A 212 -13.16 4.81 -20.89
N SER A 213 -12.73 5.84 -20.17
CA SER A 213 -12.29 7.11 -20.76
C SER A 213 -10.98 6.96 -21.52
N THR A 214 -10.05 6.13 -21.01
CA THR A 214 -8.81 5.78 -21.72
C THR A 214 -9.09 4.97 -22.97
N ALA A 215 -10.05 4.04 -22.94
CA ALA A 215 -10.46 3.32 -24.14
C ALA A 215 -11.07 4.27 -25.20
N SER A 216 -11.94 5.21 -24.79
CA SER A 216 -12.47 6.20 -25.73
C SER A 216 -11.41 7.16 -26.27
N ALA A 217 -10.44 7.57 -25.43
CA ALA A 217 -9.34 8.41 -25.86
C ALA A 217 -8.43 7.65 -26.86
N PHE A 218 -8.16 6.37 -26.61
CA PHE A 218 -7.41 5.53 -27.53
C PHE A 218 -8.12 5.36 -28.87
N SER A 219 -9.43 5.09 -28.83
CA SER A 219 -10.29 4.95 -30.03
C SER A 219 -10.31 6.24 -30.86
N ALA A 220 -10.48 7.39 -30.22
CA ALA A 220 -10.47 8.69 -30.88
C ALA A 220 -9.09 9.07 -31.45
N LEU A 221 -8.00 8.70 -30.77
CA LEU A 221 -6.64 9.02 -31.21
C LEU A 221 -6.21 8.20 -32.44
N HIS A 222 -6.67 6.94 -32.52
CA HIS A 222 -6.24 6.01 -33.57
C HIS A 222 -7.29 5.73 -34.64
N ASP A 223 -8.43 6.41 -34.59
CA ASP A 223 -9.58 6.25 -35.51
C ASP A 223 -10.01 4.78 -35.65
N LYS A 224 -10.07 4.08 -34.52
CA LYS A 224 -10.34 2.63 -34.45
C LYS A 224 -11.61 2.37 -33.65
N LYS A 225 -12.44 1.44 -34.12
CA LYS A 225 -13.60 0.95 -33.35
C LYS A 225 -13.17 -0.11 -32.36
N LEU A 226 -13.58 0.05 -31.10
CA LEU A 226 -13.28 -0.89 -30.02
C LEU A 226 -14.54 -1.68 -29.66
N LYS A 227 -14.41 -3.02 -29.65
CA LYS A 227 -15.45 -3.91 -29.14
C LYS A 227 -15.02 -4.46 -27.79
N LEU A 228 -15.84 -4.25 -26.76
CA LEU A 228 -15.59 -4.77 -25.42
C LEU A 228 -15.71 -6.30 -25.44
N LEU A 229 -14.63 -7.00 -25.10
CA LEU A 229 -14.62 -8.46 -24.94
C LEU A 229 -14.82 -8.87 -23.49
N TRP A 230 -14.24 -8.11 -22.56
CA TRP A 230 -14.25 -8.46 -21.15
C TRP A 230 -14.10 -7.23 -20.26
N GLU A 231 -14.80 -7.23 -19.14
CA GLU A 231 -14.70 -6.22 -18.09
C GLU A 231 -14.73 -6.92 -16.73
N ASP A 232 -13.77 -6.57 -15.87
CA ASP A 232 -13.67 -7.13 -14.52
C ASP A 232 -12.96 -6.15 -13.57
N ARG A 233 -12.91 -6.51 -12.29
CA ARG A 233 -12.26 -5.73 -11.24
C ARG A 233 -11.73 -6.62 -10.13
N ARG A 234 -10.81 -6.07 -9.34
CA ARG A 234 -10.41 -6.71 -8.08
C ARG A 234 -11.59 -6.73 -7.11
N ALA A 235 -11.73 -7.81 -6.36
CA ALA A 235 -12.85 -7.98 -5.43
C ALA A 235 -12.92 -6.89 -4.35
N ALA A 236 -11.75 -6.42 -3.90
CA ALA A 236 -11.59 -5.40 -2.87
C ALA A 236 -11.66 -3.96 -3.41
N ASP A 237 -11.60 -3.75 -4.73
CA ASP A 237 -11.63 -2.42 -5.35
C ASP A 237 -12.93 -2.25 -6.16
N ARG A 238 -13.71 -1.21 -5.85
CA ARG A 238 -15.02 -0.97 -6.46
C ARG A 238 -14.96 0.00 -7.63
N ASP A 239 -13.94 0.84 -7.65
CA ASP A 239 -13.83 1.94 -8.60
C ASP A 239 -12.99 1.52 -9.82
N GLU A 240 -12.03 0.61 -9.64
CA GLU A 240 -11.25 0.04 -10.72
C GLU A 240 -12.09 -0.85 -11.64
N ARG A 241 -11.93 -0.68 -12.97
CA ARG A 241 -12.56 -1.51 -14.00
C ARG A 241 -11.58 -1.78 -15.14
N LEU A 242 -11.00 -2.97 -15.12
CA LEU A 242 -10.09 -3.45 -16.15
C LEU A 242 -10.92 -3.95 -17.33
N ARG A 243 -10.50 -3.59 -18.55
CA ARG A 243 -11.27 -3.88 -19.75
C ARG A 243 -10.38 -4.33 -20.89
N LEU A 244 -10.77 -5.43 -21.52
CA LEU A 244 -10.14 -5.94 -22.72
C LEU A 244 -11.03 -5.59 -23.92
N TYR A 245 -10.44 -4.91 -24.90
CA TYR A 245 -11.08 -4.53 -26.14
C TYR A 245 -10.43 -5.24 -27.31
N GLU A 246 -11.25 -5.59 -28.30
CA GLU A 246 -10.83 -5.96 -29.65
C GLU A 246 -10.88 -4.73 -30.55
N VAL A 247 -9.78 -4.49 -31.27
CA VAL A 247 -9.69 -3.44 -32.27
C VAL A 247 -10.28 -3.97 -33.57
N ILE A 248 -11.39 -3.37 -34.00
CA ILE A 248 -11.99 -3.66 -35.30
C ILE A 248 -11.36 -2.70 -36.32
N PRO A 249 -10.57 -3.21 -37.29
CA PRO A 249 -10.15 -2.38 -38.42
C PRO A 249 -11.39 -1.99 -39.23
N GLU A 250 -11.50 -0.70 -39.58
CA GLU A 250 -12.52 -0.24 -40.53
C GLU A 250 -12.27 -0.76 -41.95
#